data_AF-A0A2U9IPC1-F1
#
_entry.id   AF-A0A2U9IPC1-F1
#
_cell.length_a   1.000
_cell.length_b   1.000
_cell.length_c   1.000
_cell.angle_alpha   90.00
_cell.angle_beta   90.00
_cell.angle_gamma   90.00
#
_symmetry.space_group_name_H-M   'P 1'
#
loop_
_entity.id
_entity.type
_entity.pdbx_description
1 polymer ?
#
loop_
_entity_poly.entity_id
_entity_poly.type
_entity_poly.pdbx_seq_one_letter_code
_entity_poly.pdbx_strand_id
1 'polypeptide(L)' 'MENDIQEIRDLINILKDMMPEDCAEILQEKFNIILKEIKEKGLNEVIKEWYNESDVDVILE' A
#
# COMPACT_ATOMS: atom_id res chain seq x y z
N MET A 1 15.26 -0.51 1.91
CA MET A 1 14.46 -1.58 2.55
C MET A 1 13.83 -1.13 3.86
N GLU A 2 14.60 -0.74 4.88
CA GLU A 2 14.00 -0.18 6.13
C GLU A 2 13.35 1.20 5.88
N ASN A 3 13.98 2.04 5.05
CA ASN A 3 13.40 3.30 4.58
C ASN A 3 12.13 3.09 3.72
N ASP A 4 12.17 2.18 2.76
CA ASP A 4 11.05 1.95 1.82
C ASP A 4 9.78 1.48 2.58
N ILE A 5 9.95 0.64 3.61
CA ILE A 5 8.84 0.23 4.48
C ILE A 5 8.30 1.42 5.29
N GLN A 6 9.16 2.33 5.71
CA GLN A 6 8.76 3.53 6.44
C GLN A 6 7.99 4.50 5.54
N GLU A 7 8.44 4.73 4.30
CA GLU A 7 7.74 5.55 3.31
C GLU A 7 6.34 5.02 3.00
N ILE A 8 6.19 3.70 2.89
CA ILE A 8 4.88 3.06 2.69
C ILE A 8 3.95 3.25 3.90
N ARG A 9 4.51 3.16 5.12
CA ARG A 9 3.74 3.44 6.34
C ARG A 9 3.27 4.89 6.37
N ASP A 10 4.13 5.82 5.98
CA ASP A 10 3.82 7.24 5.99
C ASP A 10 2.72 7.58 4.96
N LEU A 11 2.80 7.03 3.75
CA LEU A 11 1.74 7.16 2.73
C LEU A 11 0.39 6.62 3.22
N ILE A 12 0.40 5.53 3.98
CA ILE A 12 -0.84 4.89 4.45
C ILE A 12 -1.43 5.60 5.65
N ASN A 13 -0.61 6.21 6.51
CA ASN A 13 -1.12 7.11 7.54
C ASN A 13 -1.80 8.34 6.92
N ILE A 14 -1.21 8.91 5.85
CA ILE A 14 -1.85 10.00 5.10
C ILE A 14 -3.19 9.54 4.50
N LEU A 15 -3.23 8.37 3.87
CA LEU A 15 -4.48 7.83 3.31
C LEU A 15 -5.55 7.61 4.38
N LYS A 16 -5.17 7.09 5.55
CA LYS A 16 -6.08 6.94 6.71
C LYS A 16 -6.67 8.27 7.15
N ASP A 17 -5.83 9.29 7.28
CA ASP A 17 -6.26 10.63 7.72
C ASP A 17 -7.19 11.31 6.70
N MET A 18 -7.12 10.90 5.42
CA MET A 18 -7.98 11.38 4.35
C MET A 18 -9.28 10.58 4.19
N MET A 19 -9.40 9.40 4.80
CA MET A 19 -10.58 8.55 4.68
C MET A 19 -11.61 8.83 5.78
N PRO A 20 -12.91 8.65 5.51
CA PRO A 20 -13.94 8.65 6.55
C PRO A 20 -13.64 7.59 7.63
N GLU A 21 -14.00 7.89 8.89
CA GLU A 21 -13.75 6.98 10.04
C GLU A 21 -14.30 5.57 9.82
N ASP A 22 -15.43 5.44 9.11
CA ASP A 22 -16.06 4.16 8.77
C ASP A 22 -15.23 3.27 7.82
N CYS A 23 -14.19 3.82 7.17
CA CYS A 23 -13.31 3.07 6.27
C CYS A 23 -11.95 2.71 6.90
N ALA A 24 -11.65 3.20 8.11
CA ALA A 24 -10.34 3.03 8.73
C ALA A 24 -10.00 1.56 9.04
N GLU A 25 -10.99 0.75 9.43
CA GLU A 25 -10.81 -0.65 9.77
C GLU A 25 -10.49 -1.51 8.53
N ILE A 26 -11.23 -1.30 7.44
CA ILE A 26 -11.00 -1.96 6.14
C ILE A 26 -9.63 -1.58 5.58
N LEU A 27 -9.27 -0.29 5.68
CA LEU A 27 -7.97 0.19 5.22
C LEU A 27 -6.82 -0.43 6.01
N GLN A 28 -6.96 -0.56 7.33
CA GLN A 28 -5.97 -1.23 8.18
C GLN A 28 -5.82 -2.72 7.82
N GLU A 29 -6.93 -3.42 7.55
CA GLU A 29 -6.90 -4.82 7.14
C GLU A 29 -6.17 -5.00 5.81
N LYS A 30 -6.53 -4.21 4.79
CA LYS A 30 -5.86 -4.23 3.48
C LYS A 30 -4.38 -3.88 3.59
N PHE A 31 -4.03 -2.92 4.45
CA PHE A 31 -2.64 -2.56 4.67
C PHE A 31 -1.82 -3.71 5.27
N ASN A 32 -2.37 -4.42 6.27
CA ASN A 32 -1.68 -5.55 6.88
C ASN A 32 -1.42 -6.67 5.88
N ILE A 33 -2.32 -6.89 4.92
CA ILE A 33 -2.15 -7.84 3.82
C ILE A 33 -0.98 -7.40 2.92
N ILE A 34 -0.96 -6.15 2.47
CA ILE A 34 0.11 -5.61 1.61
C ILE A 34 1.47 -5.70 2.32
N LEU A 35 1.56 -5.36 3.61
CA LEU A 35 2.81 -5.48 4.36
C LEU A 35 3.31 -6.93 4.44
N LYS A 36 2.39 -7.88 4.60
CA LYS A 36 2.74 -9.30 4.60
C LYS A 36 3.27 -9.72 3.23
N GLU A 37 2.63 -9.31 2.15
CA GLU A 37 3.08 -9.60 0.78
C GLU A 37 4.44 -8.97 0.49
N ILE A 38 4.67 -7.72 0.90
CA ILE A 38 5.97 -7.04 0.74
C ILE A 38 7.06 -7.80 1.49
N LYS A 39 6.76 -8.30 2.69
CA LYS A 39 7.71 -9.11 3.47
C LYS A 39 8.04 -10.45 2.79
N GLU A 40 7.07 -11.07 2.13
CA GLU A 40 7.22 -12.39 1.50
C GLU A 40 7.87 -12.33 0.11
N LYS A 41 7.49 -11.33 -0.69
CA LYS A 41 7.85 -11.22 -2.13
C LYS A 41 8.82 -10.08 -2.45
N GLY A 42 8.94 -9.10 -1.57
CA GLY A 42 9.64 -7.85 -1.82
C GLY A 42 8.75 -6.79 -2.48
N LEU A 43 9.04 -5.52 -2.19
CA LEU A 43 8.22 -4.37 -2.59
C LEU A 43 7.92 -4.31 -4.10
N ASN A 44 8.96 -4.48 -4.93
CA ASN A 44 8.84 -4.34 -6.38
C ASN A 44 7.89 -5.38 -6.99
N GLU A 45 7.87 -6.60 -6.45
CA GLU A 45 7.00 -7.66 -6.97
C GLU A 45 5.54 -7.39 -6.63
N VAL A 46 5.28 -6.94 -5.39
CA VAL A 46 3.92 -6.58 -4.94
C VAL A 46 3.37 -5.40 -5.74
N ILE A 47 4.17 -4.35 -5.95
CA ILE A 47 3.77 -3.21 -6.78
C ILE A 47 3.44 -3.70 -8.20
N LYS A 48 4.30 -4.51 -8.81
CA LYS A 48 4.09 -5.01 -10.17
C LYS A 48 2.83 -5.87 -10.28
N GLU A 49 2.56 -6.75 -9.32
CA GLU A 49 1.32 -7.55 -9.28
C GLU A 49 0.09 -6.64 -9.20
N TRP A 50 0.09 -5.68 -8.29
CA TRP A 50 -1.03 -4.73 -8.12
C TRP A 50 -1.24 -3.83 -9.34
N TYR A 51 -0.17 -3.38 -9.99
CA TYR A 51 -0.26 -2.58 -11.21
C TYR A 51 -0.80 -3.39 -12.39
N ASN A 52 -0.48 -4.68 -12.49
CA ASN A 52 -1.00 -5.53 -13.56
C ASN A 52 -2.46 -5.94 -13.34
N GLU A 53 -2.92 -5.98 -12.08
CA GLU A 53 -4.32 -6.26 -11.74
C GLU A 53 -5.22 -5.01 -11.72
N SER A 54 -4.64 -3.82 -11.73
CA SER A 54 -5.35 -2.55 -11.69
C SER A 54 -5.52 -1.98 -13.10
N ASP A 55 -6.77 -1.73 -13.53
CA ASP A 55 -7.10 -0.93 -14.73
C ASP A 55 -6.75 0.58 -14.56
N VAL A 56 -5.87 0.92 -13.62
CA VAL A 56 -5.50 2.30 -13.29
C VAL A 56 -4.10 2.58 -13.83
N ASP A 57 -4.03 3.35 -14.92
CA ASP A 57 -2.80 3.94 -15.42
C ASP A 57 -2.24 4.93 -14.38
N VAL A 58 -1.25 4.52 -13.59
CA VAL A 58 -0.52 5.45 -12.72
C VAL A 58 0.60 6.09 -13.53
N ILE A 59 0.46 7.40 -13.78
CA ILE A 59 1.52 8.22 -14.37
C ILE A 59 2.43 8.68 -13.23
N LEU A 60 3.67 8.20 -13.21
CA LEU A 60 4.73 8.71 -12.35
C LEU A 60 5.58 9.68 -13.18
N GLU A 61 5.54 10.98 -12.84
CA GLU A 61 6.46 12.01 -13.38
C GLU A 61 7.80 12.03 -12.62
#